data_AF-A0A964MAF4-F1
#
_entry.id   AF-A0A964MAF4-F1
#
_cell.length_a   1.000
_cell.length_b   1.000
_cell.length_c   1.000
_cell.angle_alpha   90.00
_cell.angle_beta   90.00
_cell.angle_gamma   90.00
#
_symmetry.space_group_name_H-M   'P 1'
#
loop_
_entity.id
_entity.type
_entity.pdbx_description
1 polymer ?
#
loop_
_entity_poly.entity_id
_entity_poly.type
_entity_poly.pdbx_seq_one_letter_code
_entity_poly.pdbx_strand_id
1 'polypeptide(L)'
;MGYSFPLGVPLVFYPILVFIAYRGREAWWGWVGHGLFLLAAGYFTYLAASNSEYEKIHAQRPELNRLTWVMNYLLFFTLIPLAVWVLLFLPIFLRIK
;
A
#
# COMPACT_ATOMS: atom_id res chain seq x y z
N MET A 1 -14.32 10.60 20.26
CA MET A 1 -14.46 10.07 18.89
C MET A 1 -13.08 9.57 18.45
N GLY A 2 -12.93 8.28 18.18
CA GLY A 2 -11.62 7.68 17.88
C GLY A 2 -11.11 8.06 16.49
N TYR A 3 -9.79 8.10 16.31
CA TYR A 3 -9.13 8.32 15.03
C TYR A 3 -9.57 7.28 13.99
N SER A 4 -10.24 7.71 12.92
CA SER A 4 -10.43 6.87 11.74
C SER A 4 -9.15 6.95 10.91
N PHE A 5 -8.36 5.88 10.93
CA PHE A 5 -7.24 5.72 10.03
C PHE A 5 -7.73 5.90 8.57
N PRO A 6 -7.00 6.59 7.68
CA PRO A 6 -7.50 6.96 6.35
C PRO A 6 -7.52 5.75 5.38
N LEU A 7 -8.29 4.72 5.73
CA LEU A 7 -8.47 3.48 4.97
C LEU A 7 -9.09 3.71 3.58
N GLY A 8 -9.69 4.88 3.34
CA GLY A 8 -10.21 5.23 2.01
C GLY A 8 -9.12 5.27 0.93
N VAL A 9 -7.90 5.70 1.26
CA VAL A 9 -6.79 5.75 0.30
C VAL A 9 -6.43 4.35 -0.21
N PRO A 10 -6.08 3.36 0.63
CA PRO A 10 -5.70 2.04 0.14
C PRO A 10 -6.88 1.29 -0.51
N LEU A 11 -8.12 1.51 -0.04
CA LEU A 11 -9.31 0.88 -0.59
C LEU A 11 -9.67 1.34 -2.00
N VAL A 12 -9.22 2.52 -2.43
CA VAL A 12 -9.47 3.03 -3.80
C VAL A 12 -8.22 2.95 -4.65
N PHE A 13 -7.08 3.37 -4.11
CA PHE A 13 -5.83 3.49 -4.85
C PHE A 13 -5.28 2.13 -5.30
N TYR A 14 -5.21 1.15 -4.41
CA TYR A 14 -4.67 -0.17 -4.76
C TYR A 14 -5.53 -0.92 -5.78
N PRO A 15 -6.87 -0.96 -5.68
CA PRO A 15 -7.69 -1.56 -6.73
C PRO A 15 -7.52 -0.93 -8.10
N ILE A 16 -7.34 0.40 -8.19
CA ILE A 16 -7.06 1.08 -9.46
C ILE A 16 -5.74 0.58 -10.06
N LEU A 17 -4.68 0.52 -9.25
CA LEU A 17 -3.37 0.05 -9.73
C LEU A 17 -3.40 -1.42 -10.15
N VAL A 18 -4.10 -2.27 -9.39
CA VAL A 18 -4.32 -3.68 -9.74
C VAL A 18 -5.10 -3.79 -11.04
N PHE A 19 -6.15 -2.99 -11.22
CA PHE A 19 -6.95 -2.98 -12.46
C PHE A 19 -6.11 -2.57 -13.68
N ILE A 20 -5.31 -1.51 -13.57
CA ILE A 20 -4.40 -1.06 -14.62
C ILE A 20 -3.40 -2.17 -14.95
N ALA A 21 -2.70 -2.71 -13.94
CA ALA A 21 -1.74 -3.79 -14.12
C ALA A 21 -2.36 -5.03 -14.79
N TYR A 22 -3.57 -5.41 -14.37
CA TYR A 22 -4.29 -6.54 -14.93
C TYR A 22 -4.74 -6.33 -16.38
N ARG A 23 -5.30 -5.16 -16.70
CA ARG A 23 -5.70 -4.81 -18.08
C ARG A 23 -4.50 -4.67 -19.01
N GLY A 24 -3.36 -4.28 -18.47
CA GLY A 24 -2.11 -4.09 -19.21
C GLY A 24 -1.17 -5.27 -19.20
N ARG A 25 -1.58 -6.45 -18.72
CA ARG A 25 -0.69 -7.61 -18.49
C ARG A 25 0.13 -8.07 -19.72
N GLU A 26 -0.37 -7.82 -20.93
CA GLU A 26 0.28 -8.18 -22.21
C GLU A 26 0.96 -6.97 -22.88
N ALA A 27 0.86 -5.79 -22.28
CA ALA A 27 1.39 -4.54 -22.81
C ALA A 27 2.46 -3.96 -21.88
N TRP A 28 3.39 -3.20 -22.45
CA TRP A 28 4.49 -2.59 -21.67
C TRP A 28 3.98 -1.68 -20.54
N TRP A 29 2.84 -1.02 -20.74
CA TRP A 29 2.28 -0.09 -19.75
C TRP A 29 1.69 -0.80 -18.52
N GLY A 30 1.41 -2.10 -18.58
CA GLY A 30 1.02 -2.88 -17.40
C GLY A 30 2.09 -2.82 -16.30
N TRP A 31 3.38 -2.80 -16.69
CA TRP A 31 4.50 -2.64 -15.77
C TRP A 31 4.48 -1.32 -15.01
N VAL A 32 3.89 -0.25 -15.56
CA VAL A 32 3.72 1.02 -14.85
C VAL A 32 2.77 0.81 -13.67
N GLY A 33 1.69 0.05 -13.83
CA GLY A 33 0.77 -0.29 -12.74
C GLY A 33 1.46 -1.07 -11.62
N HIS A 34 2.28 -2.06 -11.97
CA HIS A 34 3.09 -2.80 -10.99
C HIS A 34 4.11 -1.93 -10.28
N GLY A 35 4.83 -1.09 -11.03
CA GLY A 35 5.84 -0.18 -10.49
C GLY A 35 5.23 0.80 -9.50
N LEU A 36 4.14 1.47 -9.88
CA LEU A 36 3.40 2.38 -8.99
C LEU A 36 2.87 1.68 -7.74
N PHE A 37 2.41 0.42 -7.88
CA PHE A 37 1.93 -0.37 -6.75
C PHE A 37 3.05 -0.60 -5.73
N LEU A 38 4.21 -1.08 -6.20
CA LEU A 38 5.36 -1.38 -5.34
C LEU A 38 5.96 -0.10 -4.75
N LEU A 39 6.03 1.00 -5.51
CA LEU A 39 6.47 2.30 -5.01
C LEU A 39 5.56 2.81 -3.89
N ALA A 40 4.25 2.67 -4.04
CA ALA A 40 3.29 3.06 -3.00
C ALA A 40 3.47 2.22 -1.74
N ALA A 41 3.56 0.88 -1.86
CA ALA A 41 3.82 0.01 -0.72
C ALA A 41 5.15 0.36 -0.02
N GLY A 42 6.20 0.66 -0.79
CA GLY A 42 7.48 1.14 -0.26
C GLY A 42 7.35 2.48 0.48
N TYR A 43 6.64 3.44 -0.10
CA TYR A 43 6.37 4.74 0.51
C TYR A 43 5.60 4.63 1.83
N PHE A 44 4.55 3.79 1.89
CA PHE A 44 3.81 3.58 3.13
C PHE A 44 4.60 2.82 4.20
N THR A 45 5.50 1.94 3.78
CA THR A 45 6.47 1.30 4.69
C THR A 45 7.43 2.33 5.28
N TYR A 46 7.91 3.27 4.45
CA TYR A 46 8.72 4.39 4.92
C TYR A 46 7.96 5.27 5.91
N LEU A 47 6.70 5.63 5.62
CA LEU A 47 5.86 6.41 6.53
C LEU A 47 5.63 5.70 7.87
N ALA A 48 5.43 4.39 7.86
CA ALA A 48 5.30 3.59 9.08
C ALA A 48 6.55 3.73 9.97
N ALA A 49 7.74 3.64 9.36
CA ALA A 49 9.02 3.69 10.05
C ALA A 49 9.46 5.12 10.45
N SER A 50 8.96 6.16 9.78
CA SER A 50 9.42 7.53 9.97
C SER A 50 8.97 8.15 11.29
N ASN A 51 9.93 8.49 12.15
CA ASN A 51 9.65 9.21 13.39
C ASN A 51 9.08 10.61 13.16
N SER A 52 9.63 11.34 12.19
CA SER A 52 9.17 12.70 11.91
C SER A 52 7.73 12.75 11.42
N GLU A 53 7.31 11.78 10.60
CA GLU A 53 5.93 11.69 10.12
C GLU A 53 4.97 11.28 11.22
N TYR A 54 5.37 10.34 12.09
CA TYR A 54 4.59 10.01 13.28
C TYR A 54 4.38 11.24 14.17
N GLU A 55 5.44 11.97 14.53
CA GLU A 55 5.32 13.13 15.43
C GLU A 55 4.44 14.24 14.84
N LYS A 56 4.53 14.48 13.52
CA LYS A 56 3.64 15.43 12.82
C LYS A 56 2.16 15.08 12.99
N ILE A 57 1.80 13.80 12.87
CA ILE A 57 0.42 13.35 13.02
C ILE A 57 0.03 13.27 14.50
N HIS A 58 0.91 12.79 15.36
CA HIS A 58 0.68 12.67 16.80
C HIS A 58 0.44 14.05 17.45
N ALA A 59 1.13 15.09 16.99
CA ALA A 59 0.87 16.47 17.41
C ALA A 59 -0.58 16.92 17.14
N GLN A 60 -1.23 16.36 16.11
CA GLN A 60 -2.64 16.61 15.78
C GLN A 60 -3.59 15.58 16.42
N ARG A 61 -3.05 14.42 16.83
CA ARG A 61 -3.77 13.22 17.31
C ARG A 61 -3.02 12.60 18.50
N PRO A 62 -3.03 13.21 19.70
CA PRO A 62 -2.25 12.73 20.85
C PRO A 62 -2.66 11.34 21.33
N GLU A 63 -3.86 10.89 20.96
CA GLU A 63 -4.38 9.55 21.27
C GLU A 63 -3.69 8.42 20.48
N LEU A 64 -3.00 8.74 19.39
CA LEU A 64 -2.37 7.76 18.52
C LEU A 64 -1.02 7.33 19.09
N ASN A 65 -0.92 6.09 19.57
CA ASN A 65 0.37 5.55 19.99
C ASN A 65 1.23 5.06 18.79
N ARG A 66 2.55 5.00 18.98
CA ARG A 66 3.49 4.63 17.91
C ARG A 66 3.32 3.21 17.39
N LEU A 67 3.04 2.25 18.26
CA LEU A 67 2.88 0.85 17.86
C LEU A 67 1.68 0.69 16.91
N THR A 68 0.53 1.28 17.28
CA THR A 68 -0.69 1.29 16.47
C THR A 68 -0.49 2.02 15.15
N TRP A 69 0.27 3.13 15.13
CA TRP A 69 0.67 3.79 13.87
C TRP A 69 1.40 2.84 12.94
N VAL A 70 2.49 2.22 13.42
CA VAL A 70 3.33 1.31 12.63
C VAL A 70 2.50 0.13 12.13
N MET A 71 1.77 -0.53 13.03
CA MET A 71 0.94 -1.69 12.69
C MET A 71 -0.13 -1.36 11.66
N ASN A 72 -0.84 -0.24 11.82
CA ASN A 72 -1.90 0.13 10.89
C ASN A 72 -1.35 0.45 9.49
N TYR A 73 -0.25 1.21 9.39
CA TYR A 73 0.37 1.46 8.09
C TYR A 73 0.85 0.16 7.45
N LEU A 74 1.60 -0.67 8.20
CA LEU A 74 2.14 -1.90 7.64
C LEU A 74 1.03 -2.88 7.23
N LEU A 75 0.01 -3.10 8.05
CA LEU A 75 -1.05 -4.05 7.71
C LEU A 75 -1.88 -3.58 6.52
N PHE A 76 -2.44 -2.36 6.58
CA PHE A 76 -3.45 -1.93 5.63
C PHE A 76 -2.87 -1.29 4.36
N PHE A 77 -1.66 -0.75 4.42
CA PHE A 77 -1.05 -0.05 3.29
C PHE A 77 0.13 -0.80 2.68
N THR A 78 0.65 -1.85 3.32
CA THR A 78 1.79 -2.59 2.78
C THR A 78 1.48 -4.07 2.65
N LEU A 79 1.31 -4.80 3.76
CA LEU A 79 1.28 -6.25 3.81
C LEU A 79 0.05 -6.84 3.14
N ILE A 80 -1.16 -6.37 3.48
CA ILE A 80 -2.39 -6.86 2.86
C ILE A 80 -2.40 -6.54 1.36
N PRO A 81 -2.13 -5.29 0.91
CA PRO A 81 -2.04 -4.99 -0.51
C PRO A 81 -1.00 -5.86 -1.24
N LEU A 82 0.23 -5.98 -0.71
CA LEU A 82 1.27 -6.80 -1.32
C LEU A 82 0.86 -8.27 -1.41
N ALA A 83 0.24 -8.83 -0.37
CA ALA A 83 -0.25 -10.20 -0.41
C ALA A 83 -1.28 -10.39 -1.54
N VAL A 84 -2.24 -9.47 -1.67
CA VAL A 84 -3.22 -9.49 -2.78
C VAL A 84 -2.53 -9.41 -4.13
N TRP A 85 -1.58 -8.48 -4.30
CA TRP A 85 -0.83 -8.33 -5.53
C TRP A 85 -0.04 -9.59 -5.89
N VAL A 86 0.66 -10.20 -4.93
CA VAL A 86 1.43 -11.44 -5.15
C VAL A 86 0.49 -12.57 -5.56
N LEU A 87 -0.63 -12.75 -4.86
CA LEU A 87 -1.61 -13.80 -5.19
C LEU A 87 -2.18 -13.65 -6.60
N LEU A 88 -2.41 -12.41 -7.05
CA LEU A 88 -2.98 -12.14 -8.38
C LEU A 88 -1.97 -12.27 -9.51
N PHE A 89 -0.72 -11.81 -9.30
CA PHE A 89 0.23 -11.63 -10.40
C PHE A 89 1.38 -12.62 -10.41
N LEU A 90 1.76 -13.21 -9.28
CA LEU A 90 2.82 -14.24 -9.25
C LEU A 90 2.52 -15.42 -10.18
N PRO A 91 1.29 -15.99 -10.22
CA PRO A 91 0.99 -17.09 -11.15
C PRO A 91 1.07 -16.67 -12.62
N ILE A 92 0.75 -15.40 -12.92
CA ILE A 92 0.82 -14.86 -14.28
C ILE A 92 2.28 -14.79 -14.73
N PHE A 93 3.16 -14.24 -13.90
CA PHE A 93 4.59 -14.15 -14.21
C PHE A 93 5.26 -15.51 -14.35
N LEU A 94 4.86 -16.50 -13.55
CA LEU A 94 5.42 -17.86 -13.63
C LEU A 94 4.99 -18.64 -14.88
N ARG A 95 3.89 -18.22 -15.55
CA ARG A 95 3.39 -18.83 -16.80
C ARG A 95 4.02 -18.25 -18.06
N ILE A 96 4.69 -17.10 -17.96
CA ILE A 96 5.48 -16.55 -19.06
C ILE A 96 6.81 -17.33 -19.06
N LYS A 97 6.79 -18.54 -19.62
CA LYS A 97 7.94 -19.39 -19.89
C LYS A 97 7.83 -19.95 -21.30
#